data_AF-A0A1Q9MZG6-F1
#
_entry.id   AF-A0A1Q9MZG6-F1
#
_cell.length_a   1.000
_cell.length_b   1.000
_cell.length_c   1.000
_cell.angle_alpha   90.00
_cell.angle_beta   90.00
_cell.angle_gamma   90.00
#
_symmetry.space_group_name_H-M   'P 1'
#
loop_
_entity.id
_entity.type
_entity.pdbx_description
1 polymer ?
#
loop_
_entity_poly.entity_id
_entity_poly.type
_entity_poly.pdbx_seq_one_letter_code
_entity_poly.pdbx_strand_id
1 'polypeptide(L)'
;MKILHDRGISIYGAIVIGNIGETYDMVEKTAQYATDLDLDIVQFTALTPYPKTKLWDEATAKGWIEDADWTHYDFVRPVMRTPDLTRQQIAELVRKAYHDFYITDRKAGFLLKRAPRFLAHKNFWWFFKMLPGFMRKNSTLKDFLHYLSKPVSIEDFTPPTVSKPIPIEKLTSLA
;
A
#
# COMPACT_ATOMS: atom_id res chain seq x y z
N MET A 1 -8.32 19.39 4.54
CA MET A 1 -6.86 19.19 4.66
C MET A 1 -6.12 20.45 5.14
N LYS A 2 -6.31 21.63 4.55
CA LYS A 2 -5.60 22.87 4.94
C LYS A 2 -5.54 23.17 6.45
N ILE A 3 -6.65 23.04 7.17
CA ILE A 3 -6.72 23.29 8.62
C ILE A 3 -5.78 22.37 9.42
N LEU A 4 -5.63 21.12 8.99
CA LEU A 4 -4.74 20.15 9.64
C LEU A 4 -3.27 20.51 9.34
N HIS A 5 -2.97 20.87 8.09
CA HIS A 5 -1.63 21.31 7.68
C HIS A 5 -1.20 22.60 8.38
N ASP A 6 -2.09 23.59 8.52
CA ASP A 6 -1.82 24.84 9.22
C ASP A 6 -1.48 24.61 10.71
N ARG A 7 -1.89 23.46 11.28
CA ARG A 7 -1.58 23.03 12.65
C ARG A 7 -0.41 22.04 12.73
N GLY A 8 0.27 21.77 11.61
CA GLY A 8 1.38 20.82 11.55
C GLY A 8 0.97 19.35 11.72
N ILE A 9 -0.30 19.01 11.46
CA ILE A 9 -0.82 17.65 11.54
C ILE A 9 -0.69 16.99 10.16
N SER A 10 0.03 15.87 10.10
CA SER A 10 0.16 15.06 8.90
C SER A 10 -1.09 14.21 8.66
N ILE A 11 -1.40 13.96 7.39
CA ILE A 11 -2.60 13.23 6.96
C ILE A 11 -2.20 11.94 6.27
N TYR A 12 -2.73 10.84 6.81
CA TYR A 12 -2.58 9.50 6.24
C TYR A 12 -3.89 9.08 5.56
N GLY A 13 -3.80 8.66 4.30
CA GLY A 13 -4.91 8.09 3.55
C GLY A 13 -4.74 6.58 3.37
N ALA A 14 -5.79 5.81 3.64
CA ALA A 14 -5.88 4.40 3.26
C ALA A 14 -6.95 4.25 2.18
N ILE A 15 -6.58 3.68 1.04
CA ILE A 15 -7.46 3.53 -0.13
C ILE A 15 -7.46 2.07 -0.55
N VAL A 16 -8.65 1.50 -0.65
CA VAL A 16 -8.86 0.13 -1.12
C VAL A 16 -9.16 0.16 -2.61
N ILE A 17 -8.46 -0.69 -3.37
CA ILE A 17 -8.57 -0.84 -4.82
C ILE A 17 -9.19 -2.19 -5.16
N GLY A 18 -10.06 -2.19 -6.16
CA GLY A 18 -10.78 -3.37 -6.61
C GLY A 18 -12.05 -3.61 -5.81
N ASN A 19 -12.78 -2.55 -5.41
CA ASN A 19 -14.10 -2.72 -4.81
C ASN A 19 -15.09 -3.35 -5.83
N ILE A 20 -16.18 -3.97 -5.34
CA ILE A 20 -17.19 -4.55 -6.25
C ILE A 20 -17.88 -3.42 -7.03
N GLY A 21 -17.86 -3.52 -8.36
CA GLY A 21 -18.34 -2.46 -9.27
C GLY A 21 -17.29 -1.40 -9.62
N GLU A 22 -16.08 -1.49 -9.08
CA GLU A 22 -15.00 -0.56 -9.40
C GLU A 22 -14.33 -0.95 -10.72
N THR A 23 -14.15 0.04 -11.59
CA THR A 23 -13.53 -0.12 -12.92
C THR A 23 -12.14 0.52 -12.95
N TYR A 24 -11.38 0.26 -14.01
CA TYR A 24 -10.04 0.82 -14.22
C TYR A 24 -10.06 2.36 -14.13
N ASP A 25 -10.97 3.01 -14.86
CA ASP A 25 -11.13 4.47 -14.90
C ASP A 25 -11.51 5.06 -13.54
N MET A 26 -12.27 4.31 -12.72
CA MET A 26 -12.65 4.76 -11.37
C MET A 26 -11.42 4.78 -10.45
N VAL A 27 -10.58 3.75 -10.51
CA VAL A 27 -9.35 3.70 -9.72
C VAL A 27 -8.40 4.83 -10.09
N GLU A 28 -8.23 5.12 -11.39
CA GLU A 28 -7.40 6.25 -11.82
C GLU A 28 -7.91 7.59 -11.28
N LYS A 29 -9.22 7.82 -11.31
CA LYS A 29 -9.84 9.02 -10.72
C LYS A 29 -9.65 9.07 -9.22
N THR A 30 -9.74 7.94 -8.51
CA THR A 30 -9.50 7.85 -7.07
C THR A 30 -8.05 8.18 -6.72
N ALA A 31 -7.08 7.66 -7.47
CA ALA A 31 -5.66 7.97 -7.29
C ALA A 31 -5.38 9.46 -7.52
N GLN A 32 -5.93 10.04 -8.61
CA GLN A 32 -5.81 11.47 -8.88
C GLN A 32 -6.46 12.32 -7.78
N TYR A 33 -7.63 11.90 -7.29
CA TYR A 33 -8.30 12.60 -6.21
C TYR A 33 -7.51 12.57 -4.89
N ALA A 34 -6.85 11.44 -4.58
CA ALA A 34 -5.97 11.31 -3.42
C ALA A 34 -4.80 12.31 -3.48
N THR A 35 -4.25 12.50 -4.68
CA THR A 35 -3.25 13.55 -4.99
C THR A 35 -3.82 14.94 -4.76
N ASP A 36 -4.99 15.25 -5.32
CA ASP A 36 -5.62 16.57 -5.24
C ASP A 36 -5.98 16.97 -3.80
N LEU A 37 -6.25 15.99 -2.93
CA LEU A 37 -6.51 16.19 -1.51
C LEU A 37 -5.28 16.67 -0.70
N ASP A 38 -4.06 16.65 -1.26
CA ASP A 38 -2.80 16.93 -0.57
C ASP A 38 -2.55 16.02 0.64
N LEU A 39 -2.86 14.71 0.52
CA LEU A 39 -2.53 13.71 1.55
C LEU A 39 -1.02 13.55 1.70
N ASP A 40 -0.46 13.51 2.91
CA ASP A 40 1.00 13.42 3.09
C ASP A 40 1.54 12.03 2.76
N ILE A 41 0.82 10.98 3.20
CA ILE A 41 1.17 9.57 3.00
C ILE A 41 -0.11 8.85 2.60
N VAL A 42 -0.02 7.97 1.59
CA VAL A 42 -1.12 7.12 1.17
C VAL A 42 -0.69 5.66 1.10
N GLN A 43 -1.56 4.80 1.59
CA GLN A 43 -1.49 3.36 1.43
C GLN A 43 -2.62 2.92 0.50
N PHE A 44 -2.23 2.37 -0.64
CA PHE A 44 -3.14 1.65 -1.53
C PHE A 44 -3.09 0.16 -1.19
N THR A 45 -4.26 -0.45 -1.02
CA THR A 45 -4.43 -1.86 -0.67
C THR A 45 -5.38 -2.53 -1.64
N ALA A 46 -5.20 -3.81 -1.93
CA ALA A 46 -6.17 -4.60 -2.67
C ALA A 46 -7.36 -4.97 -1.79
N LEU A 47 -8.57 -5.06 -2.37
CA LEU A 47 -9.73 -5.58 -1.68
C LEU A 47 -9.46 -7.02 -1.21
N THR A 48 -9.48 -7.22 0.11
CA THR A 48 -9.24 -8.53 0.72
C THR A 48 -10.50 -9.01 1.46
N PRO A 49 -11.07 -10.17 1.09
CA PRO A 49 -12.22 -10.73 1.76
C PRO A 49 -11.77 -11.44 3.04
N TYR A 50 -12.13 -10.94 4.21
CA TYR A 50 -11.77 -11.62 5.47
C TYR A 50 -12.88 -12.57 5.94
N PRO A 51 -12.55 -13.75 6.51
CA PRO A 51 -13.53 -14.67 7.06
C PRO A 51 -14.56 -13.98 7.94
N LYS A 52 -15.81 -14.43 7.85
CA LYS A 52 -16.95 -13.91 8.62
C LYS A 52 -17.34 -12.47 8.27
N THR A 53 -16.79 -11.89 7.20
CA THR A 53 -17.30 -10.63 6.64
C THR A 53 -18.35 -10.92 5.57
N LYS A 54 -19.26 -9.97 5.34
CA LYS A 54 -20.24 -10.07 4.25
C LYS A 54 -19.57 -10.27 2.88
N LEU A 55 -18.44 -9.61 2.68
CA LEU A 55 -17.65 -9.73 1.45
C LEU A 55 -17.12 -11.15 1.29
N TRP A 56 -16.67 -11.81 2.37
CA TRP A 56 -16.23 -13.20 2.31
C TRP A 56 -17.35 -14.15 1.91
N ASP A 57 -18.52 -14.02 2.53
CA ASP A 57 -19.67 -14.87 2.21
C ASP A 57 -20.07 -14.71 0.74
N GLU A 58 -20.12 -13.48 0.26
CA GLU A 58 -20.43 -13.16 -1.14
C GLU A 58 -19.35 -13.65 -2.11
N ALA A 59 -18.08 -13.36 -1.84
CA ALA A 59 -16.95 -13.76 -2.68
C ALA A 59 -16.80 -15.29 -2.74
N THR A 60 -17.08 -15.99 -1.64
CA THR A 60 -17.11 -17.45 -1.59
C THR A 60 -18.26 -18.00 -2.42
N ALA A 61 -19.48 -17.49 -2.22
CA ALA A 61 -20.67 -17.94 -2.94
C ALA A 61 -20.58 -17.73 -4.46
N LYS A 62 -19.90 -16.65 -4.89
CA LYS A 62 -19.72 -16.29 -6.30
C LYS A 62 -18.41 -16.80 -6.92
N GLY A 63 -17.57 -17.51 -6.17
CA GLY A 63 -16.30 -18.04 -6.67
C GLY A 63 -15.34 -16.95 -7.13
N TRP A 64 -15.24 -15.86 -6.38
CA TRP A 64 -14.34 -14.74 -6.65
C TRP A 64 -12.97 -14.89 -5.98
N ILE A 65 -12.89 -15.66 -4.90
CA ILE A 65 -11.63 -15.94 -4.21
C ILE A 65 -10.81 -16.92 -5.06
N GLU A 66 -9.63 -16.48 -5.51
CA GLU A 66 -8.73 -17.26 -6.38
C GLU A 66 -7.46 -17.71 -5.63
N ASP A 67 -7.21 -17.15 -4.46
CA ASP A 67 -6.11 -17.49 -3.57
C ASP A 67 -6.63 -17.66 -2.13
N ALA A 68 -6.58 -18.88 -1.62
CA ALA A 68 -7.05 -19.22 -0.28
C ALA A 68 -5.89 -19.40 0.72
N ASP A 69 -4.64 -19.16 0.30
CA ASP A 69 -3.50 -19.20 1.21
C ASP A 69 -3.49 -17.95 2.08
N TRP A 70 -3.73 -18.15 3.38
CA TRP A 70 -3.79 -17.10 4.38
C TRP A 70 -2.52 -16.26 4.50
N THR A 71 -1.36 -16.80 4.10
CA THR A 71 -0.10 -16.06 4.09
C THR A 71 -0.09 -14.92 3.07
N HIS A 72 -1.01 -14.94 2.11
CA HIS A 72 -1.17 -13.93 1.06
C HIS A 72 -2.18 -12.83 1.42
N TYR A 73 -2.82 -12.88 2.59
CA TYR A 73 -3.85 -11.91 3.01
C TYR A 73 -3.18 -10.70 3.70
N ASP A 74 -2.27 -10.04 3.00
CA ASP A 74 -1.34 -9.02 3.51
C ASP A 74 -1.71 -7.57 3.13
N PHE A 75 -2.94 -7.35 2.70
CA PHE A 75 -3.50 -6.08 2.19
C PHE A 75 -2.97 -5.60 0.84
N VAL A 76 -1.84 -6.10 0.35
CA VAL A 76 -1.25 -5.58 -0.90
C VAL A 76 -1.45 -6.59 -2.03
N ARG A 77 -1.28 -7.88 -1.74
CA ARG A 77 -1.51 -8.95 -2.70
C ARG A 77 -3.01 -9.14 -2.95
N PRO A 78 -3.49 -9.00 -4.19
CA PRO A 78 -4.86 -9.33 -4.52
C PRO A 78 -5.06 -10.85 -4.44
N VAL A 79 -6.04 -11.29 -3.66
CA VAL A 79 -6.39 -12.72 -3.46
C VAL A 79 -7.68 -13.12 -4.15
N MET A 80 -8.44 -12.13 -4.63
CA MET A 80 -9.71 -12.32 -5.33
C MET A 80 -9.80 -11.45 -6.58
N ARG A 81 -10.65 -11.85 -7.52
CA ARG A 81 -11.11 -10.99 -8.63
C ARG A 81 -12.43 -10.31 -8.26
N THR A 82 -12.84 -9.33 -9.05
CA THR A 82 -14.21 -8.78 -9.02
C THR A 82 -14.94 -9.13 -10.32
N PRO A 83 -16.24 -8.76 -10.47
CA PRO A 83 -16.93 -8.89 -11.75
C PRO A 83 -16.25 -8.10 -12.88
N ASP A 84 -15.69 -6.94 -12.56
CA ASP A 84 -15.20 -5.96 -13.53
C ASP A 84 -13.67 -6.00 -13.71
N LEU A 85 -12.94 -6.52 -12.73
CA LEU A 85 -11.49 -6.55 -12.70
C LEU A 85 -10.95 -7.95 -12.36
N THR A 86 -10.00 -8.41 -13.16
CA THR A 86 -9.20 -9.59 -12.84
C THR A 86 -8.25 -9.29 -11.67
N ARG A 87 -7.81 -10.34 -10.97
CA ARG A 87 -6.81 -10.24 -9.90
C ARG A 87 -5.53 -9.54 -10.35
N GLN A 88 -5.10 -9.80 -11.59
CA GLN A 88 -3.95 -9.17 -12.22
C GLN A 88 -4.17 -7.67 -12.47
N GLN A 89 -5.34 -7.28 -12.99
CA GLN A 89 -5.66 -5.85 -13.18
C GLN A 89 -5.70 -5.09 -11.85
N ILE A 90 -6.19 -5.72 -10.77
CA ILE A 90 -6.15 -5.11 -9.43
C ILE A 90 -4.70 -4.88 -8.98
N ALA A 91 -3.82 -5.87 -9.18
CA ALA A 91 -2.40 -5.73 -8.86
C ALA A 91 -1.74 -4.58 -9.64
N GLU A 92 -2.04 -4.49 -10.94
CA GLU A 92 -1.55 -3.42 -11.82
C GLU A 92 -2.04 -2.05 -11.38
N LEU A 93 -3.32 -1.94 -11.02
CA LEU A 93 -3.94 -0.71 -10.54
C LEU A 93 -3.38 -0.26 -9.20
N VAL A 94 -3.16 -1.18 -8.24
CA VAL A 94 -2.51 -0.86 -6.96
C VAL A 94 -1.12 -0.28 -7.21
N ARG A 95 -0.30 -0.95 -8.04
CA ARG A 95 1.05 -0.46 -8.34
C ARG A 95 1.02 0.87 -9.09
N LYS A 96 0.12 1.02 -10.06
CA LYS A 96 -0.07 2.27 -10.81
C LYS A 96 -0.47 3.42 -9.88
N ALA A 97 -1.39 3.20 -8.94
CA ALA A 97 -1.79 4.20 -7.97
C ALA A 97 -0.62 4.65 -7.08
N TYR A 98 0.22 3.72 -6.61
CA TYR A 98 1.47 4.06 -5.92
C TYR A 98 2.41 4.89 -6.79
N HIS A 99 2.64 4.45 -8.03
CA HIS A 99 3.50 5.18 -8.96
C HIS A 99 2.97 6.58 -9.22
N ASP A 100 1.68 6.74 -9.49
CA ASP A 100 1.08 8.02 -9.82
C ASP A 100 1.14 8.99 -8.64
N PHE A 101 0.85 8.52 -7.43
CA PHE A 101 0.87 9.35 -6.23
C PHE A 101 2.29 9.77 -5.80
N TYR A 102 3.28 8.87 -5.86
CA TYR A 102 4.64 9.14 -5.36
C TYR A 102 5.63 9.60 -6.43
N ILE A 103 5.38 9.35 -7.72
CA ILE A 103 6.36 9.50 -8.81
C ILE A 103 5.85 10.38 -9.93
N THR A 104 4.67 10.07 -10.49
CA THR A 104 4.12 10.82 -11.63
C THR A 104 3.66 12.21 -11.21
N ASP A 105 3.18 12.34 -9.97
CA ASP A 105 2.60 13.59 -9.52
C ASP A 105 3.60 14.72 -9.69
N ARG A 106 3.22 15.65 -10.58
CA ARG A 106 4.03 16.75 -11.05
C ARG A 106 4.49 17.56 -9.84
N LYS A 107 5.72 17.31 -9.39
CA LYS A 107 6.77 18.28 -9.02
C LYS A 107 7.84 17.54 -8.20
N ALA A 108 9.10 17.93 -8.40
CA ALA A 108 10.14 17.97 -7.35
C ALA A 108 9.67 18.62 -6.00
N GLY A 109 8.45 19.19 -6.02
CA GLY A 109 7.59 19.69 -4.97
C GLY A 109 6.94 18.66 -4.05
N PHE A 110 6.87 17.36 -4.33
CA PHE A 110 6.43 16.39 -3.30
C PHE A 110 7.38 16.48 -2.09
N LEU A 111 8.69 16.33 -2.35
CA LEU A 111 9.74 16.54 -1.35
C LEU A 111 9.83 18.03 -0.96
N LEU A 112 9.89 18.99 -1.89
CA LEU A 112 10.09 20.40 -1.53
C LEU A 112 8.91 21.05 -0.77
N LYS A 113 7.64 20.67 -1.03
CA LYS A 113 6.46 21.22 -0.32
C LYS A 113 6.16 20.50 0.99
N ARG A 114 6.62 19.27 1.18
CA ARG A 114 6.39 18.49 2.40
C ARG A 114 7.62 18.39 3.30
N ALA A 115 8.83 18.56 2.76
CA ALA A 115 10.07 18.59 3.55
C ALA A 115 10.02 19.64 4.66
N PRO A 116 9.55 20.89 4.46
CA PRO A 116 9.46 21.85 5.57
C PRO A 116 8.54 21.38 6.69
N ARG A 117 7.46 20.66 6.37
CA ARG A 117 6.52 20.08 7.35
C ARG A 117 7.14 18.90 8.09
N PHE A 118 7.83 18.03 7.35
CA PHE A 118 8.57 16.90 7.92
C PHE A 118 9.72 17.38 8.83
N LEU A 119 10.49 18.38 8.39
CA LEU A 119 11.60 19.04 9.10
C LEU A 119 11.16 19.82 10.34
N ALA A 120 9.98 20.44 10.30
CA ALA A 120 9.43 21.22 11.42
C ALA A 120 8.88 20.35 12.56
N HIS A 121 8.68 19.05 12.33
CA HIS A 121 8.27 18.13 13.38
C HIS A 121 9.40 17.98 14.40
N LYS A 122 9.15 18.22 15.69
CA LYS A 122 10.18 18.16 16.76
C LYS A 122 10.96 16.84 16.81
N ASN A 123 10.36 15.76 16.30
CA ASN A 123 10.98 14.43 16.23
C ASN A 123 11.72 14.15 14.91
N PHE A 124 11.92 15.15 14.04
CA PHE A 124 12.67 14.98 12.79
C PHE A 124 14.11 14.50 13.02
N TRP A 125 14.70 14.87 14.16
CA TRP A 125 16.02 14.38 14.57
C TRP A 125 16.04 12.85 14.84
N TRP A 126 14.89 12.24 15.14
CA TRP A 126 14.74 10.78 15.28
C TRP A 126 14.81 10.07 13.91
N PHE A 127 14.31 10.69 12.84
CA PHE A 127 14.44 10.18 11.47
C PHE A 127 15.91 10.12 11.03
N PHE A 128 16.70 11.15 11.35
CA PHE A 128 18.15 11.15 11.12
C PHE A 128 18.92 10.14 11.98
N LYS A 129 18.39 9.75 13.15
CA LYS A 129 18.93 8.63 13.95
C LYS A 129 18.63 7.26 13.35
N MET A 130 17.53 7.10 12.61
CA MET A 130 17.22 5.86 11.88
C MET A 130 17.97 5.74 10.54
N LEU A 131 18.27 6.87 9.89
CA LEU A 131 18.89 6.90 8.56
C LEU A 131 20.17 6.06 8.44
N PRO A 132 21.12 6.05 9.40
CA PRO A 132 22.33 5.24 9.32
C PRO A 132 22.03 3.73 9.26
N GLY A 133 20.96 3.26 9.91
CA GLY A 133 20.55 1.84 9.83
C GLY A 133 19.89 1.48 8.50
N PHE A 134 19.15 2.42 7.92
CA PHE A 134 18.47 2.27 6.61
C PHE A 134 19.44 2.40 5.44
N MET A 135 20.37 3.36 5.50
CA MET A 135 21.36 3.68 4.46
C MET A 135 22.56 2.73 4.44
N ARG A 136 22.81 1.99 5.54
CA ARG A 136 23.85 0.94 5.60
C ARG A 136 23.43 -0.35 4.85
N LYS A 137 22.24 -0.39 4.24
CA LYS A 137 21.65 -1.55 3.55
C LYS A 137 21.23 -1.28 2.08
N ASN A 138 22.03 -0.49 1.34
CA ASN A 138 22.13 -0.43 -0.14
C ASN A 138 21.35 0.67 -0.91
N SER A 139 21.67 0.71 -2.21
CA SER A 139 21.17 1.40 -3.42
C SER A 139 19.65 1.46 -3.66
N THR A 140 18.87 1.67 -2.61
CA THR A 140 17.39 1.63 -2.54
C THR A 140 16.63 2.33 -3.66
N LEU A 141 17.09 3.46 -4.20
CA LEU A 141 16.36 4.16 -5.27
C LEU A 141 16.47 3.43 -6.63
N LYS A 142 17.63 2.88 -6.98
CA LYS A 142 17.79 2.11 -8.23
C LYS A 142 17.00 0.80 -8.15
N ASP A 143 17.01 0.14 -7.01
CA ASP A 143 16.29 -1.11 -6.79
C ASP A 143 14.76 -0.88 -6.80
N PHE A 144 14.29 0.23 -6.23
CA PHE A 144 12.89 0.66 -6.29
C PHE A 144 12.46 1.05 -7.71
N LEU A 145 13.27 1.83 -8.43
CA LEU A 145 13.00 2.17 -9.83
C LEU A 145 13.04 0.94 -10.75
N HIS A 146 13.95 0.00 -10.49
CA HIS A 146 14.01 -1.29 -11.18
C HIS A 146 12.77 -2.14 -10.90
N TYR A 147 12.33 -2.22 -9.65
CA TYR A 147 11.07 -2.86 -9.24
C TYR A 147 9.87 -2.26 -9.99
N LEU A 148 9.81 -0.95 -10.11
CA LEU A 148 8.75 -0.26 -10.84
C LEU A 148 8.82 -0.44 -12.37
N SER A 149 9.98 -0.80 -12.92
CA SER A 149 10.15 -1.02 -14.36
C SER A 149 9.72 -2.41 -14.84
N LYS A 150 9.58 -3.39 -13.93
CA LYS A 150 9.16 -4.75 -14.29
C LYS A 150 7.65 -4.82 -14.57
N PRO A 151 7.20 -5.73 -15.45
CA PRO A 151 5.78 -6.04 -15.57
C PRO A 151 5.27 -6.57 -14.22
N VAL A 152 4.05 -6.19 -13.83
CA VAL A 152 3.48 -6.59 -12.53
C VAL A 152 3.25 -8.08 -12.52
N SER A 153 3.84 -8.75 -11.54
CA SER A 153 3.47 -10.12 -11.19
C SER A 153 2.80 -10.11 -9.82
N ILE A 154 1.81 -10.98 -9.61
CA ILE A 154 1.16 -11.14 -8.28
C ILE A 154 2.19 -11.61 -7.23
N GLU A 155 3.24 -12.30 -7.67
CA GLU A 155 4.35 -12.78 -6.87
C GLU A 155 5.24 -11.65 -6.34
N ASP A 156 5.21 -10.46 -6.96
CA ASP A 156 5.97 -9.28 -6.50
C ASP A 156 5.47 -8.73 -5.16
N PHE A 157 4.29 -9.16 -4.71
CA PHE A 157 3.69 -8.79 -3.43
C PHE A 157 4.01 -9.80 -2.32
N THR A 158 4.84 -10.82 -2.58
CA THR A 158 5.21 -11.78 -1.54
C THR A 158 6.10 -11.13 -0.48
N PRO A 159 5.74 -11.21 0.82
CA PRO A 159 6.63 -10.76 1.87
C PRO A 159 7.91 -11.60 1.84
N PRO A 160 9.09 -11.01 2.12
CA PRO A 160 10.31 -11.79 2.26
C PRO A 160 10.04 -12.87 3.32
N THR A 161 10.30 -14.14 2.98
CA THR A 161 9.99 -15.31 3.80
C THR A 161 10.17 -15.00 5.28
N VAL A 162 9.05 -14.83 5.99
CA VAL A 162 9.07 -14.70 7.44
C VAL A 162 9.68 -16.01 7.93
N SER A 163 10.81 -15.93 8.61
CA SER A 163 11.43 -17.08 9.26
C SER A 163 10.34 -17.86 10.01
N LYS A 164 10.26 -19.17 9.76
CA LYS A 164 9.22 -20.13 10.23
C LYS A 164 8.35 -19.61 11.38
N PRO A 165 7.01 -19.70 11.29
CA PRO A 165 6.12 -19.26 12.36
C PRO A 165 6.58 -19.86 13.69
N ILE A 166 6.64 -19.00 14.72
CA ILE A 166 7.00 -19.43 16.07
C ILE A 166 5.98 -20.50 16.49
N PRO A 167 6.41 -21.72 16.89
CA PRO A 167 5.50 -22.77 17.31
C PRO A 167 4.57 -22.26 18.42
N ILE A 168 3.27 -22.60 18.33
CA ILE A 168 2.24 -22.15 19.28
C ILE A 168 2.63 -22.47 20.74
N GLU A 169 3.36 -23.57 20.94
CA GLU A 169 3.95 -24.01 22.21
C GLU A 169 4.88 -22.97 22.87
N LYS A 170 5.53 -22.10 22.09
CA LYS A 170 6.38 -20.99 22.58
C LYS A 170 5.60 -19.72 22.92
N LEU A 171 4.36 -19.58 22.47
CA LEU A 171 3.50 -18.44 22.80
C LEU A 171 2.81 -18.63 24.16
N THR A 172 2.56 -19.88 24.55
CA THR A 172 1.96 -20.25 25.86
C THR A 172 2.91 -20.10 27.05
N SER A 173 4.23 -19.96 26.83
CA SER A 173 5.22 -19.78 27.90
C SER A 173 5.53 -18.31 28.24
N LEU A 174 4.81 -17.37 27.62
CA LEU A 174 4.99 -15.91 27.80
C LEU A 174 3.75 -15.22 28.43
N ALA A 175 2.79 -16.01 28.91
CA ALA A 175 1.67 -15.57 29.74
C ALA A 175 1.87 -16.09 31.17
#